data_AF-A0A843C5C2-F1
#
_entry.id   AF-A0A843C5C2-F1
#
_cell.length_a   1.000
_cell.length_b   1.000
_cell.length_c   1.000
_cell.angle_alpha   90.00
_cell.angle_beta   90.00
_cell.angle_gamma   90.00
#
_symmetry.space_group_name_H-M   'P 1'
#
loop_
_entity.id
_entity.type
_entity.pdbx_description
1 polymer ?
#
loop_
_entity_poly.entity_id
_entity_poly.type
_entity_poly.pdbx_seq_one_letter_code
_entity_poly.pdbx_strand_id
1 'polypeptide(L)'
;MGIKEFVGKVIEDKRTLALIIVLAILWRTYISLDGEIALWESLCSGIALILLGWLLFAYFLDMSVKLKGWVISNRVYQGFTVCLFVINVFVLLYYGLRWYRLSLVETYLPLDFLFRDVRYVALVAFYCAVIWSAGYLKKMHEDYTALSEKRTLLHIVSPLLFPRGKKLKEMSVRELLGSVIMDERTLIVIIALTFLWRIFITLDRQIALWESACSGVALFIMGWLFLAYICVMPGKVRGWSELTKVYHGLSAGIIAINIYVIVYYAMRWYGLAGLGGVTEAYVPLDFVFADISYFALVIFYCASIALSKYLKRAYDGYS
;
A
#
# COMPACT_ATOMS: atom_id res chain seq x y z
N MET A 1 -1.43 13.90 27.50
CA MET A 1 -1.55 12.57 26.87
C MET A 1 -0.65 12.56 25.66
N GLY A 2 0.38 11.70 25.63
CA GLY A 2 1.40 11.76 24.57
C GLY A 2 0.87 11.25 23.23
N ILE A 3 1.36 11.78 22.10
CA ILE A 3 1.02 11.30 20.75
C ILE A 3 1.24 9.79 20.62
N LYS A 4 2.26 9.25 21.30
CA LYS A 4 2.55 7.80 21.36
C LYS A 4 1.47 6.98 22.07
N GLU A 5 0.91 7.50 23.17
CA GLU A 5 -0.18 6.82 23.90
C GLU A 5 -1.48 6.87 23.11
N PHE A 6 -1.78 8.00 22.46
CA PHE A 6 -2.97 8.14 21.64
C PHE A 6 -2.93 7.18 20.44
N VAL A 7 -1.79 7.13 19.72
CA VAL A 7 -1.59 6.20 18.60
C VAL A 7 -1.67 4.74 19.09
N GLY A 8 -1.04 4.41 20.21
CA GLY A 8 -1.12 3.06 20.79
C GLY A 8 -2.55 2.64 21.16
N LYS A 9 -3.34 3.55 21.73
CA LYS A 9 -4.73 3.28 22.13
C LYS A 9 -5.67 3.17 20.93
N VAL A 10 -5.46 3.98 19.89
CA VAL A 10 -6.21 3.92 18.62
C VAL A 10 -5.89 2.65 17.83
N ILE A 11 -4.63 2.17 17.88
CA ILE A 11 -4.22 0.90 17.25
C ILE A 11 -4.99 -0.30 17.81
N GLU A 12 -5.39 -0.26 19.08
CA GLU A 12 -6.03 -1.40 19.75
C GLU A 12 -7.56 -1.44 19.59
N ASP A 13 -8.22 -0.32 19.24
CA ASP A 13 -9.68 -0.25 19.15
C ASP A 13 -10.22 -0.24 17.70
N LYS A 14 -10.83 -1.36 17.30
CA LYS A 14 -11.51 -1.54 16.01
C LYS A 14 -12.67 -0.56 15.78
N ARG A 15 -13.37 -0.15 16.85
CA ARG A 15 -14.52 0.77 16.74
C ARG A 15 -14.05 2.14 16.30
N THR A 16 -12.91 2.58 16.82
CA THR A 16 -12.27 3.84 16.41
C THR A 16 -11.89 3.83 14.93
N LEU A 17 -11.36 2.72 14.40
CA LEU A 17 -11.05 2.60 12.95
C LEU A 17 -12.30 2.68 12.08
N ALA A 18 -13.37 1.98 12.44
CA ALA A 18 -14.64 2.05 11.73
C ALA A 18 -15.21 3.48 11.75
N LEU A 19 -15.13 4.15 12.90
CA LEU A 19 -15.56 5.53 13.06
C LEU A 19 -14.75 6.50 12.19
N ILE A 20 -13.43 6.33 12.08
CA ILE A 20 -12.58 7.13 11.18
C ILE A 20 -13.03 6.98 9.73
N ILE A 21 -13.32 5.76 9.27
CA ILE A 21 -13.79 5.52 7.89
C ILE A 21 -15.16 6.17 7.67
N VAL A 22 -16.10 6.00 8.60
CA VAL A 22 -17.44 6.60 8.50
C VAL A 22 -17.34 8.13 8.48
N LEU A 23 -16.55 8.72 9.37
CA LEU A 23 -16.32 10.17 9.39
C LEU A 23 -15.67 10.66 8.09
N ALA A 24 -14.70 9.92 7.54
CA ALA A 24 -14.10 10.26 6.26
C ALA A 24 -15.12 10.24 5.12
N ILE A 25 -16.00 9.24 5.08
CA ILE A 25 -17.08 9.17 4.07
C ILE A 25 -18.03 10.36 4.24
N LEU A 26 -18.55 10.58 5.46
CA LEU A 26 -19.48 11.67 5.75
C LEU A 26 -18.89 13.05 5.43
N TRP A 27 -17.63 13.27 5.81
CA TRP A 27 -16.91 14.51 5.51
C TRP A 27 -16.80 14.76 4.00
N ARG A 28 -16.46 13.73 3.22
CA ARG A 28 -16.36 13.86 1.76
C ARG A 28 -17.73 14.04 1.12
N THR A 29 -18.74 13.30 1.57
CA THR A 29 -20.12 13.48 1.11
C THR A 29 -20.59 14.91 1.36
N TYR A 30 -20.34 15.46 2.56
CA TYR A 30 -20.70 16.82 2.91
C TYR A 30 -20.03 17.86 2.02
N ILE A 31 -18.71 17.79 1.84
CA ILE A 31 -17.94 18.73 1.00
C ILE A 31 -18.31 18.61 -0.49
N SER A 32 -18.68 17.42 -0.96
CA SER A 32 -19.07 17.22 -2.36
C SER A 32 -20.44 17.81 -2.72
N LEU A 33 -21.28 18.16 -1.74
CA LEU A 33 -22.64 18.67 -2.01
C LEU A 33 -22.64 19.98 -2.81
N ASP A 34 -21.64 20.82 -2.59
CA ASP A 34 -21.53 22.13 -3.23
C ASP A 34 -20.91 22.06 -4.64
N GLY A 35 -20.49 20.87 -5.09
CA GLY A 35 -19.88 20.62 -6.41
C GLY A 35 -18.45 21.17 -6.58
N GLU A 36 -18.07 22.17 -5.78
CA GLU A 36 -16.73 22.76 -5.72
C GLU A 36 -16.11 22.52 -4.34
N ILE A 37 -14.84 22.09 -4.31
CA ILE A 37 -14.10 21.94 -3.05
C ILE A 37 -13.27 23.19 -2.82
N ALA A 38 -13.53 23.88 -1.72
CA ALA A 38 -12.74 25.02 -1.31
C ALA A 38 -11.30 24.57 -0.98
N LEU A 39 -10.33 25.45 -1.23
CA LEU A 39 -8.92 25.16 -0.98
C LEU A 39 -8.67 24.73 0.48
N TRP A 40 -9.38 25.35 1.44
CA TRP A 40 -9.29 25.01 2.85
C TRP A 40 -9.79 23.59 3.16
N GLU A 41 -10.88 23.14 2.55
CA GLU A 41 -11.41 21.78 2.72
C GLU A 41 -10.41 20.74 2.19
N SER A 42 -9.77 21.05 1.06
CA SER A 42 -8.68 20.24 0.50
C SER A 42 -7.42 20.27 1.37
N LEU A 43 -7.11 21.38 2.04
CA LEU A 43 -6.01 21.47 3.00
C LEU A 43 -6.30 20.60 4.23
N CYS A 44 -7.49 20.71 4.83
CA CYS A 44 -7.89 19.90 5.99
C CYS A 44 -7.78 18.40 5.69
N SER A 45 -8.35 17.94 4.58
CA SER A 45 -8.28 16.53 4.17
C SER A 45 -6.84 16.07 3.89
N GLY A 46 -6.04 16.88 3.18
CA GLY A 46 -4.66 16.53 2.84
C GLY A 46 -3.72 16.53 4.04
N ILE A 47 -3.78 17.56 4.88
CA ILE A 47 -2.97 17.66 6.11
C ILE A 47 -3.30 16.51 7.06
N ALA A 48 -4.58 16.16 7.22
CA ALA A 48 -4.97 15.02 8.05
C ALA A 48 -4.36 13.70 7.57
N LEU A 49 -4.39 13.43 6.26
CA LEU A 49 -3.76 12.23 5.67
C LEU A 49 -2.24 12.24 5.81
N ILE A 50 -1.59 13.38 5.55
CA ILE A 50 -0.14 13.54 5.69
C ILE A 50 0.27 13.27 7.14
N LEU A 51 -0.37 13.92 8.11
CA LEU A 51 -0.07 13.72 9.52
C LEU A 51 -0.29 12.27 9.94
N LEU A 52 -1.44 11.66 9.58
CA LEU A 52 -1.73 10.27 9.90
C LEU A 52 -0.69 9.32 9.31
N GLY A 53 -0.38 9.48 8.02
CA GLY A 53 0.58 8.64 7.32
C GLY A 53 1.99 8.71 7.91
N TRP A 54 2.48 9.92 8.19
CA TRP A 54 3.82 10.11 8.77
C TRP A 54 3.91 9.67 10.23
N LEU A 55 2.83 9.83 11.01
CA LEU A 55 2.76 9.26 12.36
C LEU A 55 2.85 7.74 12.34
N LEU A 56 2.15 7.08 11.40
CA LEU A 56 2.24 5.63 11.23
C LEU A 56 3.64 5.22 10.78
N PHE A 57 4.23 5.91 9.82
CA PHE A 57 5.59 5.65 9.38
C PHE A 57 6.58 5.73 10.56
N ALA A 58 6.49 6.80 11.37
CA ALA A 58 7.34 6.95 12.55
C ALA A 58 7.13 5.83 13.57
N TYR A 59 5.88 5.40 13.79
CA TYR A 59 5.57 4.26 14.66
C TYR A 59 6.22 2.96 14.17
N PHE A 60 6.05 2.62 12.90
CA PHE A 60 6.61 1.38 12.32
C PHE A 60 8.13 1.40 12.29
N LEU A 61 8.74 2.57 11.99
CA LEU A 61 10.18 2.75 12.03
C LEU A 61 10.73 2.57 13.46
N ASP A 62 10.11 3.20 14.45
CA ASP A 62 10.50 3.08 15.87
C ASP A 62 10.40 1.62 16.35
N MET A 63 9.30 0.94 16.04
CA MET A 63 9.11 -0.47 16.39
C MET A 63 10.11 -1.39 15.68
N SER A 64 10.49 -1.10 14.43
CA SER A 64 11.50 -1.89 13.71
C SER A 64 12.87 -1.93 14.38
N VAL A 65 13.20 -0.90 15.18
CA VAL A 65 14.48 -0.76 15.90
C VAL A 65 14.36 -1.23 17.35
N LYS A 66 13.23 -0.95 18.01
CA LYS A 66 13.05 -1.23 19.44
C LYS A 66 12.79 -2.69 19.75
N LEU A 67 12.11 -3.41 18.86
CA LEU A 67 11.75 -4.80 19.10
C LEU A 67 13.01 -5.68 19.06
N LYS A 68 13.23 -6.43 20.14
CA LYS A 68 14.37 -7.35 20.32
C LYS A 68 13.85 -8.77 20.53
N GLY A 69 14.67 -9.78 20.26
CA GLY A 69 14.33 -11.19 20.47
C GLY A 69 13.82 -11.93 19.24
N TRP A 70 13.13 -11.25 18.30
CA TRP A 70 12.67 -11.87 17.06
C TRP A 70 13.06 -11.05 15.82
N VAL A 71 14.10 -11.47 15.11
CA VAL A 71 14.63 -10.74 13.93
C VAL A 71 13.58 -10.62 12.82
N ILE A 72 12.69 -11.60 12.68
CA ILE A 72 11.65 -11.59 11.63
C ILE A 72 10.64 -10.47 11.88
N SER A 73 10.24 -10.16 13.12
CA SER A 73 9.34 -9.02 13.37
C SER A 73 9.96 -7.73 12.87
N ASN A 74 11.25 -7.51 13.09
CA ASN A 74 11.92 -6.28 12.66
C ASN A 74 11.89 -6.14 11.14
N ARG A 75 12.08 -7.24 10.40
CA ARG A 75 11.93 -7.27 8.93
C ARG A 75 10.50 -7.00 8.47
N VAL A 76 9.49 -7.53 9.18
CA VAL A 76 8.09 -7.26 8.89
C VAL A 76 7.76 -5.77 9.11
N TYR A 77 8.17 -5.20 10.25
CA TYR A 77 8.02 -3.77 10.51
C TYR A 77 8.75 -2.91 9.46
N GLN A 78 9.98 -3.27 9.07
CA GLN A 78 10.69 -2.62 7.97
C GLN A 78 9.93 -2.67 6.64
N GLY A 79 9.32 -3.82 6.29
CA GLY A 79 8.51 -3.95 5.08
C GLY A 79 7.30 -3.00 5.09
N PHE A 80 6.59 -2.89 6.21
CA PHE A 80 5.52 -1.89 6.38
C PHE A 80 6.04 -0.46 6.29
N THR A 81 7.21 -0.17 6.88
CA THR A 81 7.86 1.14 6.80
C THR A 81 8.13 1.55 5.35
N VAL A 82 8.66 0.64 4.52
CA VAL A 82 8.89 0.91 3.09
C VAL A 82 7.56 1.16 2.36
N CYS A 83 6.54 0.34 2.60
CA CYS A 83 5.22 0.52 1.99
C CYS A 83 4.61 1.88 2.36
N LEU A 84 4.65 2.24 3.65
CA LEU A 84 4.15 3.52 4.16
C LEU A 84 4.94 4.70 3.61
N PHE A 85 6.27 4.61 3.55
CA PHE A 85 7.11 5.68 3.00
C PHE A 85 6.69 6.03 1.57
N VAL A 86 6.55 5.01 0.73
CA VAL A 86 6.20 5.18 -0.69
C VAL A 86 4.82 5.82 -0.85
N ILE A 87 3.81 5.33 -0.11
CA ILE A 87 2.46 5.90 -0.15
C ILE A 87 2.44 7.31 0.46
N ASN A 88 3.19 7.59 1.52
CA ASN A 88 3.22 8.92 2.14
C ASN A 88 3.88 9.97 1.23
N VAL A 89 4.99 9.62 0.58
CA VAL A 89 5.64 10.48 -0.42
C VAL A 89 4.67 10.74 -1.57
N PHE A 90 3.98 9.71 -2.03
CA PHE A 90 2.96 9.85 -3.06
C PHE A 90 1.82 10.80 -2.64
N VAL A 91 1.27 10.63 -1.44
CA VAL A 91 0.21 11.48 -0.89
C VAL A 91 0.69 12.93 -0.76
N LEU A 92 1.92 13.15 -0.28
CA LEU A 92 2.51 14.48 -0.15
C LEU A 92 2.65 15.17 -1.50
N LEU A 93 3.17 14.48 -2.51
CA LEU A 93 3.31 15.03 -3.86
C LEU A 93 1.95 15.31 -4.50
N TYR A 94 1.00 14.39 -4.34
CA TYR A 94 -0.36 14.55 -4.84
C TYR A 94 -1.04 15.81 -4.27
N TYR A 95 -1.05 15.96 -2.94
CA TYR A 95 -1.67 17.12 -2.30
C TYR A 95 -0.89 18.41 -2.56
N GLY A 96 0.44 18.36 -2.61
CA GLY A 96 1.26 19.50 -2.98
C GLY A 96 0.86 20.05 -4.35
N LEU A 97 0.89 19.22 -5.39
CA LEU A 97 0.51 19.63 -6.75
C LEU A 97 -0.94 20.11 -6.83
N ARG A 98 -1.85 19.44 -6.13
CA ARG A 98 -3.26 19.82 -6.07
C ARG A 98 -3.46 21.21 -5.45
N TRP A 99 -2.80 21.52 -4.33
CA TRP A 99 -2.93 22.83 -3.68
C TRP A 99 -2.39 23.97 -4.55
N TYR A 100 -1.38 23.70 -5.37
CA TYR A 100 -0.87 24.65 -6.35
C TYR A 100 -1.64 24.66 -7.68
N ARG A 101 -2.72 23.87 -7.81
CA ARG A 101 -3.52 23.70 -9.05
C ARG A 101 -2.68 23.27 -10.26
N LEU A 102 -1.61 22.52 -9.99
CA LEU A 102 -0.68 22.01 -11.00
C LEU A 102 -1.08 20.63 -11.54
N SER A 103 -2.19 20.05 -11.06
CA SER A 103 -2.69 18.76 -11.51
C SER A 103 -3.90 18.93 -12.42
N LEU A 104 -3.71 18.70 -13.72
CA LEU A 104 -4.80 18.75 -14.72
C LEU A 104 -5.69 17.50 -14.73
N VAL A 105 -5.34 16.47 -13.96
CA VAL A 105 -6.13 15.22 -13.87
C VAL A 105 -7.47 15.43 -13.12
N GLU A 106 -7.63 16.54 -12.41
CA GLU A 106 -8.83 16.83 -11.58
C GLU A 106 -9.59 18.10 -12.00
N THR A 107 -9.38 18.58 -13.23
CA THR A 107 -9.97 19.82 -13.74
C THR A 107 -11.20 19.64 -14.64
N TYR A 108 -11.73 18.42 -14.80
CA TYR A 108 -12.77 18.12 -15.78
C TYR A 108 -14.12 17.77 -15.14
N LEU A 109 -15.12 18.65 -15.31
CA LEU A 109 -16.50 18.35 -14.93
C LEU A 109 -17.13 17.35 -15.93
N PRO A 110 -17.96 16.38 -15.48
CA PRO A 110 -18.74 16.41 -14.24
C PRO A 110 -18.49 15.26 -13.22
N LEU A 111 -17.64 14.26 -13.47
CA LEU A 111 -17.47 13.09 -12.56
C LEU A 111 -16.25 13.17 -11.63
N ASP A 112 -15.41 14.19 -11.78
CA ASP A 112 -14.15 14.32 -11.04
C ASP A 112 -14.33 14.41 -9.52
N PHE A 113 -15.45 14.97 -9.04
CA PHE A 113 -15.70 15.10 -7.61
C PHE A 113 -15.85 13.73 -6.93
N LEU A 114 -16.64 12.82 -7.53
CA LEU A 114 -16.94 11.50 -6.96
C LEU A 114 -15.68 10.64 -6.92
N PHE A 115 -14.94 10.59 -8.03
CA PHE A 115 -13.72 9.78 -8.13
C PHE A 115 -12.62 10.27 -7.17
N ARG A 116 -12.49 11.58 -7.01
CA ARG A 116 -11.58 12.19 -6.04
C ARG A 116 -11.96 11.87 -4.59
N ASP A 117 -13.24 11.76 -4.29
CA ASP A 117 -13.70 11.38 -2.95
C ASP A 117 -13.46 9.91 -2.67
N VAL A 118 -13.71 9.04 -3.64
CA VAL A 118 -13.37 7.61 -3.54
C VAL A 118 -11.85 7.43 -3.35
N ARG A 119 -11.01 8.18 -4.07
CA ARG A 119 -9.54 8.14 -3.88
C ARG A 119 -9.12 8.55 -2.47
N TYR A 120 -9.73 9.58 -1.90
CA TYR A 120 -9.49 9.98 -0.51
C TYR A 120 -9.88 8.87 0.47
N VAL A 121 -11.11 8.35 0.35
CA VAL A 121 -11.63 7.30 1.23
C VAL A 121 -10.79 6.03 1.12
N ALA A 122 -10.32 5.69 -0.07
CA ALA A 122 -9.40 4.59 -0.30
C ALA A 122 -8.07 4.77 0.46
N LEU A 123 -7.46 5.95 0.44
CA LEU A 123 -6.25 6.22 1.23
C LEU A 123 -6.51 6.14 2.74
N VAL A 124 -7.64 6.66 3.22
CA VAL A 124 -8.04 6.53 4.63
C VAL A 124 -8.22 5.05 5.02
N ALA A 125 -8.91 4.28 4.18
CA ALA A 125 -9.13 2.85 4.40
C ALA A 125 -7.79 2.08 4.42
N PHE A 126 -6.85 2.43 3.54
CA PHE A 126 -5.50 1.88 3.55
C PHE A 126 -4.78 2.16 4.88
N TYR A 127 -4.75 3.41 5.36
CA TYR A 127 -4.12 3.73 6.64
C TYR A 127 -4.80 3.03 7.82
N CYS A 128 -6.13 2.93 7.81
CA CYS A 128 -6.87 2.17 8.83
C CYS A 128 -6.51 0.69 8.82
N ALA A 129 -6.34 0.09 7.64
CA ALA A 129 -5.91 -1.30 7.49
C ALA A 129 -4.48 -1.53 8.01
N VAL A 130 -3.58 -0.56 7.82
CA VAL A 130 -2.23 -0.58 8.38
C VAL A 130 -2.25 -0.45 9.91
N ILE A 131 -3.06 0.45 10.46
CA ILE A 131 -3.26 0.60 11.91
C ILE A 131 -3.76 -0.71 12.52
N TRP A 132 -4.78 -1.30 11.90
CA TRP A 132 -5.30 -2.61 12.31
C TRP A 132 -4.15 -3.63 12.34
N SER A 133 -3.40 -3.73 11.24
CA SER A 133 -2.29 -4.69 11.11
C SER A 133 -1.23 -4.50 12.20
N ALA A 134 -0.90 -3.25 12.53
CA ALA A 134 0.05 -2.89 13.58
C ALA A 134 -0.28 -3.52 14.94
N GLY A 135 -1.57 -3.48 15.33
CA GLY A 135 -2.01 -4.03 16.61
C GLY A 135 -1.80 -5.54 16.71
N TYR A 136 -2.03 -6.26 15.61
CA TYR A 136 -1.81 -7.71 15.56
C TYR A 136 -0.34 -8.09 15.42
N LEU A 137 0.47 -7.27 14.75
CA LEU A 137 1.92 -7.47 14.67
C LEU A 137 2.59 -7.34 16.03
N LYS A 138 2.14 -6.39 16.85
CA LYS A 138 2.62 -6.22 18.22
C LYS A 138 2.32 -7.47 19.05
N LYS A 139 1.07 -7.96 19.02
CA LYS A 139 0.67 -9.21 19.70
C LYS A 139 1.45 -10.42 19.20
N MET A 140 1.64 -10.53 17.89
CA MET A 140 2.44 -11.60 17.27
C MET A 140 3.87 -11.63 17.81
N HIS A 141 4.50 -10.46 18.00
CA HIS A 141 5.83 -10.37 18.61
C HIS A 141 5.83 -10.75 20.09
N GLU A 142 4.87 -10.24 20.87
CA GLU A 142 4.72 -10.54 22.30
C GLU A 142 4.46 -12.04 22.57
N ASP A 143 3.59 -12.66 21.78
CA ASP A 143 3.30 -14.10 21.86
C ASP A 143 4.56 -14.94 21.59
N TYR A 144 5.33 -14.55 20.56
CA TYR A 144 6.56 -15.24 20.19
C TYR A 144 7.63 -15.12 21.28
N THR A 145 7.85 -13.91 21.80
CA THR A 145 8.88 -13.68 22.83
C THR A 145 8.51 -14.39 24.13
N ALA A 146 7.26 -14.33 24.56
CA ALA A 146 6.77 -15.05 25.74
C ALA A 146 6.92 -16.57 25.61
N LEU A 147 6.67 -17.12 24.41
CA LEU A 147 6.86 -18.55 24.15
C LEU A 147 8.34 -18.93 24.12
N SER A 148 9.20 -18.07 23.58
CA SER A 148 10.65 -18.29 23.56
C SER A 148 11.26 -18.30 24.96
N GLU A 149 10.79 -17.41 25.85
CA GLU A 149 11.26 -17.30 27.23
C GLU A 149 10.84 -18.53 28.06
N LYS A 150 9.60 -19.01 27.88
CA LYS A 150 9.10 -20.21 28.57
C LYS A 150 9.79 -21.51 28.16
N ARG A 151 10.34 -21.60 26.94
CA ARG A 151 10.82 -22.87 26.37
C ARG A 151 12.32 -23.12 26.56
N THR A 152 13.10 -22.18 27.10
CA THR A 152 14.59 -22.28 27.21
C THR A 152 15.24 -22.87 25.96
N LEU A 153 14.67 -22.58 24.78
CA LEU A 153 15.10 -23.18 23.53
C LEU A 153 16.02 -22.22 22.80
N LEU A 154 17.29 -22.53 22.97
CA LEU A 154 18.46 -22.25 22.16
C LEU A 154 18.14 -22.16 20.65
N HIS A 155 17.64 -21.02 20.16
CA HIS A 155 17.62 -20.70 18.73
C HIS A 155 17.70 -19.18 18.49
N ILE A 156 18.81 -18.58 18.96
CA ILE A 156 19.32 -17.29 18.46
C ILE A 156 19.83 -17.42 17.00
N VAL A 157 19.89 -18.65 16.46
CA VAL A 157 20.34 -18.97 15.11
C VAL A 157 19.44 -20.14 14.68
N SER A 158 18.43 -20.07 13.82
CA SER A 158 18.47 -19.52 12.48
C SER A 158 17.18 -19.85 11.70
N PRO A 159 16.35 -18.86 11.34
CA PRO A 159 15.45 -18.97 10.19
C PRO A 159 16.22 -18.80 8.85
N LEU A 160 17.52 -18.49 8.92
CA LEU A 160 18.42 -18.26 7.78
C LEU A 160 19.02 -19.56 7.21
N LEU A 161 19.05 -20.66 7.97
CA LEU A 161 19.83 -21.87 7.64
C LEU A 161 19.01 -22.99 6.99
N PHE A 162 17.69 -22.97 7.11
CA PHE A 162 16.85 -23.98 6.48
C PHE A 162 15.73 -23.32 5.66
N PRO A 163 15.98 -23.01 4.37
CA PRO A 163 14.88 -22.94 3.44
C PRO A 163 14.26 -24.34 3.38
N ARG A 164 13.20 -24.58 4.17
CA ARG A 164 12.29 -25.71 3.95
C ARG A 164 11.48 -25.43 2.67
N GLY A 165 12.18 -25.34 1.55
CA GLY A 165 11.60 -25.34 0.23
C GLY A 165 11.45 -26.78 -0.22
N LYS A 166 10.27 -27.13 -0.75
CA LYS A 166 10.17 -28.31 -1.62
C LYS A 166 11.23 -28.19 -2.72
N LYS A 167 11.89 -29.30 -3.08
CA LYS A 167 12.83 -29.29 -4.20
C LYS A 167 12.06 -28.87 -5.47
N LEU A 168 12.71 -28.13 -6.38
CA LEU A 168 12.14 -27.67 -7.67
C LEU A 168 11.37 -28.75 -8.44
N LYS A 169 11.76 -30.01 -8.27
CA LYS A 169 11.16 -31.21 -8.89
C LYS A 169 9.77 -31.59 -8.33
N GLU A 170 9.38 -31.09 -7.17
CA GLU A 170 8.12 -31.39 -6.47
C GLU A 170 7.08 -30.26 -6.56
N MET A 171 7.43 -29.14 -7.21
CA MET A 171 6.55 -27.98 -7.35
C MET A 171 5.70 -28.11 -8.61
N SER A 172 4.40 -27.89 -8.46
CA SER A 172 3.51 -27.73 -9.62
C SER A 172 3.90 -26.47 -10.41
N VAL A 173 3.60 -26.42 -11.71
CA VAL A 173 3.89 -25.24 -12.58
C VAL A 173 3.35 -23.94 -11.98
N ARG A 174 2.20 -24.00 -11.31
CA ARG A 174 1.58 -22.86 -10.62
C ARG A 174 2.36 -22.41 -9.37
N GLU A 175 2.93 -23.35 -8.62
CA GLU A 175 3.81 -23.04 -7.47
C GLU A 175 5.16 -22.50 -7.93
N LEU A 176 5.67 -23.00 -9.05
CA LEU A 176 6.90 -22.53 -9.70
C LEU A 176 6.75 -21.08 -10.16
N LEU A 177 5.69 -20.75 -10.90
CA LEU A 177 5.36 -19.38 -11.30
C LEU A 177 5.18 -18.45 -10.09
N GLY A 178 4.47 -18.91 -9.06
CA GLY A 178 4.30 -18.14 -7.82
C GLY A 178 5.63 -17.92 -7.07
N SER A 179 6.51 -18.91 -7.07
CA SER A 179 7.84 -18.81 -6.45
C SER A 179 8.75 -17.84 -7.20
N VAL A 180 8.67 -17.82 -8.53
CA VAL A 180 9.46 -16.91 -9.38
C VAL A 180 8.98 -15.46 -9.23
N ILE A 181 7.66 -15.22 -9.26
CA ILE A 181 7.08 -13.89 -9.09
C ILE A 181 7.39 -13.31 -7.70
N MET A 182 7.46 -14.17 -6.67
CA MET A 182 7.78 -13.75 -5.30
C MET A 182 9.28 -13.74 -4.97
N ASP A 183 10.14 -13.98 -5.95
CA ASP A 183 11.58 -13.84 -5.74
C ASP A 183 11.98 -12.36 -5.68
N GLU A 184 12.85 -12.03 -4.73
CA GLU A 184 13.29 -10.64 -4.48
C GLU A 184 14.03 -10.09 -5.70
N ARG A 185 14.75 -10.95 -6.42
CA ARG A 185 15.45 -10.59 -7.66
C ARG A 185 14.46 -10.24 -8.77
N THR A 186 13.39 -11.02 -8.92
CA THR A 186 12.32 -10.75 -9.90
C THR A 186 11.64 -9.43 -9.60
N LEU A 187 11.37 -9.11 -8.32
CA LEU A 187 10.78 -7.82 -7.94
C LEU A 187 11.69 -6.63 -8.30
N ILE A 188 13.00 -6.74 -8.08
CA ILE A 188 13.97 -5.70 -8.49
C ILE A 188 13.99 -5.55 -10.02
N VAL A 189 13.98 -6.66 -10.77
CA VAL A 189 13.92 -6.64 -12.23
C VAL A 189 12.62 -5.99 -12.72
N ILE A 190 11.49 -6.32 -12.11
CA ILE A 190 10.20 -5.67 -12.40
C ILE A 190 10.32 -4.16 -12.19
N ILE A 191 10.82 -3.70 -11.05
CA ILE A 191 11.01 -2.27 -10.79
C ILE A 191 11.89 -1.65 -11.88
N ALA A 192 13.05 -2.21 -12.19
CA ALA A 192 13.97 -1.68 -13.19
C ALA A 192 13.34 -1.61 -14.60
N LEU A 193 12.67 -2.67 -15.05
CA LEU A 193 11.94 -2.68 -16.33
C LEU A 193 10.84 -1.62 -16.35
N THR A 194 10.21 -1.39 -15.21
CA THR A 194 9.13 -0.41 -15.08
C THR A 194 9.64 1.03 -15.20
N PHE A 195 10.82 1.32 -14.64
CA PHE A 195 11.53 2.58 -14.85
C PHE A 195 11.94 2.76 -16.31
N LEU A 196 12.54 1.73 -16.93
CA LEU A 196 12.94 1.78 -18.34
C LEU A 196 11.74 2.01 -19.27
N TRP A 197 10.63 1.30 -19.04
CA TRP A 197 9.40 1.47 -19.80
C TRP A 197 8.87 2.89 -19.70
N ARG A 198 8.78 3.46 -18.49
CA ARG A 198 8.30 4.83 -18.29
C ARG A 198 9.20 5.87 -18.93
N ILE A 199 10.52 5.76 -18.77
CA ILE A 199 11.48 6.66 -19.41
C ILE A 199 11.33 6.62 -20.94
N PHE A 200 11.09 5.43 -21.51
CA PHE A 200 10.89 5.27 -22.94
C PHE A 200 9.61 5.96 -23.45
N ILE A 201 8.46 5.73 -22.80
CA ILE A 201 7.17 6.31 -23.23
C ILE A 201 6.97 7.79 -22.85
N THR A 202 7.92 8.40 -22.15
CA THR A 202 7.87 9.83 -21.77
C THR A 202 8.92 10.68 -22.48
N LEU A 203 9.72 10.05 -23.35
CA LEU A 203 10.84 10.68 -24.02
C LEU A 203 10.40 11.74 -25.04
N ASP A 204 9.26 11.52 -25.68
CA ASP A 204 8.59 12.45 -26.61
C ASP A 204 7.69 13.48 -25.90
N ARG A 205 7.60 13.42 -24.56
CA ARG A 205 6.72 14.25 -23.72
C ARG A 205 5.25 14.17 -24.16
N GLN A 206 4.82 13.05 -24.73
CA GLN A 206 3.42 12.78 -25.07
C GLN A 206 3.10 11.32 -24.74
N ILE A 207 2.33 11.09 -23.67
CA ILE A 207 1.89 9.73 -23.34
C ILE A 207 0.63 9.43 -24.15
N ALA A 208 0.75 8.51 -25.10
CA ALA A 208 -0.39 8.03 -25.85
C ALA A 208 -1.37 7.26 -24.94
N LEU A 209 -2.65 7.26 -25.31
CA LEU A 209 -3.69 6.54 -24.57
C LEU A 209 -3.33 5.05 -24.38
N TRP A 210 -2.79 4.41 -25.43
CA TRP A 210 -2.42 3.00 -25.38
C TRP A 210 -1.22 2.73 -24.45
N GLU A 211 -0.26 3.65 -24.34
CA GLU A 211 0.91 3.54 -23.44
C GLU A 211 0.48 3.68 -21.98
N SER A 212 -0.42 4.61 -21.70
CA SER A 212 -1.08 4.77 -20.41
C SER A 212 -1.93 3.53 -20.08
N ALA A 213 -2.65 2.98 -21.06
CA ALA A 213 -3.47 1.78 -20.91
C ALA A 213 -2.63 0.55 -20.57
N CYS A 214 -1.54 0.30 -21.30
CA CYS A 214 -0.60 -0.78 -21.01
C CYS A 214 -0.05 -0.69 -19.58
N SER A 215 0.35 0.52 -19.16
CA SER A 215 0.87 0.76 -17.81
C SER A 215 -0.20 0.50 -16.73
N GLY A 216 -1.44 0.97 -16.92
CA GLY A 216 -2.54 0.74 -16.00
C GLY A 216 -2.95 -0.73 -15.91
N VAL A 217 -3.03 -1.43 -17.05
CA VAL A 217 -3.35 -2.87 -17.09
C VAL A 217 -2.28 -3.69 -16.38
N ALA A 218 -0.99 -3.36 -16.55
CA ALA A 218 0.09 -4.03 -15.83
C ALA A 218 -0.05 -3.88 -14.31
N LEU A 219 -0.38 -2.68 -13.83
CA LEU A 219 -0.66 -2.43 -12.41
C LEU A 219 -1.89 -3.21 -11.91
N PHE A 220 -2.97 -3.27 -12.71
CA PHE A 220 -4.14 -4.08 -12.35
C PHE A 220 -3.78 -5.55 -12.20
N ILE A 221 -3.09 -6.13 -13.18
CA ILE A 221 -2.67 -7.53 -13.13
C ILE A 221 -1.83 -7.77 -11.86
N MET A 222 -0.85 -6.91 -11.59
CA MET A 222 0.01 -7.03 -10.40
C MET A 222 -0.79 -6.94 -9.10
N GLY A 223 -1.64 -5.92 -8.95
CA GLY A 223 -2.42 -5.69 -7.73
C GLY A 223 -3.47 -6.78 -7.46
N TRP A 224 -4.14 -7.29 -8.50
CA TRP A 224 -5.16 -8.34 -8.37
C TRP A 224 -4.54 -9.72 -8.13
N LEU A 225 -3.43 -10.05 -8.81
CA LEU A 225 -2.69 -11.30 -8.54
C LEU A 225 -2.17 -11.32 -7.11
N PHE A 226 -1.63 -10.20 -6.64
CA PHE A 226 -1.15 -10.10 -5.27
C PHE A 226 -2.29 -10.16 -4.24
N LEU A 227 -3.42 -9.52 -4.51
CA LEU A 227 -4.61 -9.63 -3.67
C LEU A 227 -5.09 -11.09 -3.56
N ALA A 228 -5.19 -11.80 -4.69
CA ALA A 228 -5.58 -13.20 -4.70
C ALA A 228 -4.62 -14.06 -3.86
N TYR A 229 -3.31 -13.81 -3.95
CA TYR A 229 -2.31 -14.48 -3.13
C TYR A 229 -2.52 -14.23 -1.63
N ILE A 230 -2.69 -12.96 -1.22
CA ILE A 230 -2.89 -12.58 0.18
C ILE A 230 -4.19 -13.15 0.75
N CYS A 231 -5.28 -13.15 -0.02
CA CYS A 231 -6.57 -13.69 0.44
C CYS A 231 -6.53 -15.21 0.69
N VAL A 232 -5.64 -15.94 0.02
CA VAL A 232 -5.46 -17.39 0.24
C VAL A 232 -4.63 -17.69 1.50
N MET A 233 -3.74 -16.78 1.91
CA MET A 233 -2.82 -17.02 3.02
C MET A 233 -3.49 -17.27 4.39
N PRO A 234 -4.55 -16.56 4.79
CA PRO A 234 -5.33 -16.88 5.99
C PRO A 234 -5.71 -18.35 6.14
N GLY A 235 -6.05 -19.02 5.03
CA GLY A 235 -6.39 -20.44 5.03
C GLY A 235 -5.19 -21.36 5.31
N LYS A 236 -3.98 -20.92 4.95
CA LYS A 236 -2.72 -21.67 5.14
C LYS A 236 -2.10 -21.46 6.52
N VAL A 237 -2.35 -20.31 7.16
CA VAL A 237 -1.79 -19.95 8.46
C VAL A 237 -2.77 -20.06 9.64
N ARG A 238 -3.82 -20.89 9.49
CA ARG A 238 -4.92 -21.02 10.47
C ARG A 238 -4.47 -21.33 11.90
N GLY A 239 -3.28 -21.92 12.09
CA GLY A 239 -2.70 -22.21 13.40
C GLY A 239 -2.30 -20.97 14.22
N TRP A 240 -2.21 -19.79 13.60
CA TRP A 240 -1.83 -18.55 14.28
C TRP A 240 -2.86 -17.44 14.02
N SER A 241 -3.74 -17.21 15.01
CA SER A 241 -4.87 -16.26 14.89
C SER A 241 -4.41 -14.83 14.60
N GLU A 242 -3.34 -14.37 15.26
CA GLU A 242 -2.84 -13.01 15.11
C GLU A 242 -2.29 -12.77 13.70
N LEU A 243 -1.48 -13.70 13.17
CA LEU A 243 -0.97 -13.64 11.80
C LEU A 243 -2.11 -13.67 10.76
N THR A 244 -3.14 -14.47 11.01
CA THR A 244 -4.34 -14.52 10.16
C THR A 244 -5.00 -13.14 10.08
N LYS A 245 -5.11 -12.41 11.21
CA LYS A 245 -5.68 -11.06 11.24
C LYS A 245 -4.79 -10.02 10.57
N VAL A 246 -3.46 -10.19 10.62
CA VAL A 246 -2.52 -9.36 9.83
C VAL A 246 -2.76 -9.55 8.33
N TYR A 247 -2.93 -10.77 7.85
CA TYR A 247 -3.26 -11.02 6.43
C TYR A 247 -4.60 -10.40 6.01
N HIS A 248 -5.62 -10.42 6.88
CA HIS A 248 -6.88 -9.71 6.61
C HIS A 248 -6.67 -8.19 6.53
N GLY A 249 -5.90 -7.61 7.45
CA GLY A 249 -5.52 -6.20 7.39
C GLY A 249 -4.78 -5.85 6.09
N LEU A 250 -3.79 -6.64 5.69
CA LEU A 250 -3.10 -6.49 4.40
C LEU A 250 -4.06 -6.58 3.22
N SER A 251 -4.98 -7.56 3.21
CA SER A 251 -5.96 -7.71 2.14
C SER A 251 -6.84 -6.46 2.00
N ALA A 252 -7.31 -5.90 3.12
CA ALA A 252 -8.11 -4.68 3.13
C ALA A 252 -7.30 -3.48 2.60
N GLY A 253 -6.04 -3.36 3.01
CA GLY A 253 -5.13 -2.32 2.51
C GLY A 253 -4.89 -2.42 1.00
N ILE A 254 -4.64 -3.63 0.49
CA ILE A 254 -4.43 -3.87 -0.95
C ILE A 254 -5.72 -3.58 -1.74
N ILE A 255 -6.90 -3.98 -1.22
CA ILE A 255 -8.19 -3.65 -1.84
C ILE A 255 -8.34 -2.14 -1.95
N ALA A 256 -8.04 -1.41 -0.88
CA ALA A 256 -8.15 0.05 -0.88
C ALA A 256 -7.21 0.68 -1.93
N ILE A 257 -5.96 0.24 -2.03
CA ILE A 257 -5.04 0.72 -3.08
C ILE A 257 -5.49 0.28 -4.48
N ASN A 258 -5.99 -0.94 -4.67
CA ASN A 258 -6.52 -1.38 -5.96
C ASN A 258 -7.70 -0.50 -6.42
N ILE A 259 -8.63 -0.17 -5.51
CA ILE A 259 -9.73 0.77 -5.79
C ILE A 259 -9.17 2.13 -6.18
N TYR A 260 -8.18 2.64 -5.45
CA TYR A 260 -7.50 3.89 -5.78
C TYR A 260 -6.93 3.87 -7.20
N VAL A 261 -6.22 2.80 -7.58
CA VAL A 261 -5.62 2.65 -8.92
C VAL A 261 -6.70 2.60 -10.00
N ILE A 262 -7.78 1.86 -9.78
CA ILE A 262 -8.91 1.77 -10.73
C ILE A 262 -9.48 3.15 -11.01
N VAL A 263 -9.77 3.90 -9.94
CA VAL A 263 -10.36 5.22 -10.06
C VAL A 263 -9.40 6.20 -10.72
N TYR A 264 -8.12 6.20 -10.34
CA TYR A 264 -7.10 7.05 -10.94
C TYR A 264 -6.95 6.80 -12.45
N TYR A 265 -6.84 5.53 -12.88
CA TYR A 265 -6.69 5.21 -14.30
C TYR A 265 -7.98 5.41 -15.09
N ALA A 266 -9.15 5.20 -14.49
CA ALA A 266 -10.43 5.52 -15.14
C ALA A 266 -10.53 7.01 -15.47
N MET A 267 -10.20 7.89 -14.52
CA MET A 267 -10.14 9.34 -14.77
C MET A 267 -9.14 9.68 -15.87
N ARG A 268 -7.93 9.11 -15.79
CA ARG A 268 -6.86 9.40 -16.74
C ARG A 268 -7.20 8.94 -18.16
N TRP A 269 -7.78 7.76 -18.33
CA TRP A 269 -8.18 7.27 -19.65
C TRP A 269 -9.37 8.04 -20.21
N TYR A 270 -10.29 8.48 -19.35
CA TYR A 270 -11.38 9.37 -19.74
C TYR A 270 -10.85 10.71 -20.30
N GLY A 271 -9.86 11.32 -19.63
CA GLY A 271 -9.17 12.53 -20.10
C GLY A 271 -8.41 12.31 -21.42
N LEU A 272 -7.57 11.29 -21.49
CA LEU A 272 -6.80 10.94 -22.69
C LEU A 272 -7.67 10.60 -23.90
N ALA A 273 -8.89 10.08 -23.69
CA ALA A 273 -9.83 9.78 -24.77
C ALA A 273 -10.53 11.03 -25.34
N GLY A 274 -10.31 12.22 -24.76
CA GLY A 274 -10.92 13.47 -25.22
C GLY A 274 -12.44 13.53 -25.04
N LEU A 275 -13.01 12.60 -24.25
CA LEU A 275 -14.46 12.46 -24.05
C LEU A 275 -15.10 13.61 -23.23
N GLY A 276 -14.30 14.60 -22.82
CA GLY A 276 -14.72 15.83 -22.15
C GLY A 276 -14.54 17.12 -22.99
N GLY A 277 -14.18 17.01 -24.28
CA GLY A 277 -14.14 18.17 -25.20
C GLY A 277 -12.92 19.10 -25.07
N VAL A 278 -11.89 18.71 -24.31
CA VAL A 278 -10.64 19.47 -24.15
C VAL A 278 -9.47 18.53 -24.43
N THR A 279 -8.63 18.87 -25.41
CA THR A 279 -7.36 18.18 -25.67
C THR A 279 -6.37 18.55 -24.58
N GLU A 280 -5.83 17.56 -23.85
CA GLU A 280 -4.81 17.75 -22.81
C GLU A 280 -3.57 18.47 -23.38
N ALA A 281 -3.49 19.79 -23.18
CA ALA A 281 -2.24 20.52 -23.35
C ALA A 281 -1.41 20.31 -22.09
N TYR A 282 -0.65 19.22 -22.05
CA TYR A 282 0.13 18.84 -20.88
C TYR A 282 1.11 19.94 -20.44
N VAL A 283 1.03 20.33 -19.16
CA VAL A 283 2.08 21.09 -18.49
C VAL A 283 3.20 20.10 -18.10
N PRO A 284 4.50 20.43 -18.26
CA PRO A 284 5.60 19.49 -18.00
C PRO A 284 5.59 18.78 -16.65
N LEU A 285 4.97 19.38 -15.62
CA LEU A 285 4.88 18.83 -14.26
C LEU A 285 3.87 17.68 -14.13
N ASP A 286 2.82 17.64 -14.95
CA ASP A 286 1.82 16.56 -14.91
C ASP A 286 2.42 15.22 -15.35
N PHE A 287 3.35 15.25 -16.32
CA PHE A 287 4.09 14.05 -16.74
C PHE A 287 4.95 13.47 -15.63
N VAL A 288 5.73 14.32 -14.97
CA VAL A 288 6.60 13.89 -13.87
C VAL A 288 5.75 13.31 -12.73
N PHE A 289 4.62 13.94 -12.40
CA PHE A 289 3.73 13.41 -11.38
C PHE A 289 3.10 12.09 -11.77
N ALA A 290 2.66 11.95 -13.03
CA ALA A 290 2.14 10.71 -13.57
C ALA A 290 3.14 9.54 -13.45
N ASP A 291 4.41 9.79 -13.73
CA ASP A 291 5.46 8.78 -13.61
C ASP A 291 5.80 8.47 -12.17
N ILE A 292 5.94 9.49 -11.31
CA ILE A 292 6.16 9.28 -9.87
C ILE A 292 5.01 8.49 -9.25
N SER A 293 3.76 8.80 -9.62
CA SER A 293 2.56 8.08 -9.17
C SER A 293 2.64 6.61 -9.54
N TYR A 294 3.02 6.33 -10.78
CA TYR A 294 3.18 4.97 -11.25
C TYR A 294 4.31 4.22 -10.54
N PHE A 295 5.48 4.84 -10.42
CA PHE A 295 6.61 4.25 -9.71
C PHE A 295 6.27 3.98 -8.25
N ALA A 296 5.58 4.90 -7.58
CA ALA A 296 5.14 4.70 -6.21
C ALA A 296 4.22 3.47 -6.08
N LEU A 297 3.25 3.30 -6.98
CA LEU A 297 2.36 2.13 -6.95
C LEU A 297 3.11 0.83 -7.21
N VAL A 298 4.03 0.80 -8.19
CA VAL A 298 4.84 -0.38 -8.51
C VAL A 298 5.72 -0.76 -7.33
N ILE A 299 6.45 0.20 -6.76
CA ILE A 299 7.30 -0.02 -5.59
C ILE A 299 6.44 -0.48 -4.41
N PHE A 300 5.26 0.10 -4.20
CA PHE A 300 4.33 -0.34 -3.17
C PHE A 300 3.91 -1.81 -3.32
N TYR A 301 3.50 -2.24 -4.52
CA TYR A 301 3.13 -3.65 -4.74
C TYR A 301 4.34 -4.57 -4.56
N CYS A 302 5.51 -4.23 -5.11
CA CYS A 302 6.72 -5.01 -4.92
C CYS A 302 7.13 -5.11 -3.43
N ALA A 303 7.11 -4.01 -2.70
CA ALA A 303 7.40 -3.98 -1.27
C ALA A 303 6.38 -4.80 -0.46
N SER A 304 5.10 -4.74 -0.83
CA SER A 304 4.04 -5.53 -0.20
C SER A 304 4.19 -7.03 -0.47
N ILE A 305 4.59 -7.42 -1.69
CA ILE A 305 4.93 -8.81 -2.02
C ILE A 305 6.11 -9.28 -1.17
N ALA A 306 7.18 -8.48 -1.07
CA ALA A 306 8.34 -8.81 -0.22
C ALA A 306 7.95 -8.93 1.27
N LEU A 307 7.10 -8.02 1.77
CA LEU A 307 6.54 -8.07 3.12
C LEU A 307 5.78 -9.38 3.37
N SER A 308 4.97 -9.83 2.41
CA SER A 308 4.23 -11.09 2.53
C SER A 308 5.13 -12.32 2.68
N LYS A 309 6.33 -12.28 2.08
CA LYS A 309 7.35 -13.33 2.21
C LYS A 309 7.92 -13.38 3.63
N TYR A 310 8.16 -12.23 4.26
CA TYR A 310 8.59 -12.19 5.66
C TYR A 310 7.50 -12.70 6.61
N LEU A 311 6.24 -12.40 6.34
CA LEU A 311 5.11 -12.93 7.11
C LEU A 311 4.92 -14.44 6.95
N LYS A 312 5.13 -14.98 5.74
CA LYS A 312 5.15 -16.43 5.53
C LYS A 312 6.30 -17.09 6.29
N ARG A 313 7.51 -16.52 6.21
CA ARG A 313 8.67 -17.00 7.00
C ARG A 313 8.43 -16.95 8.50
N ALA A 314 7.68 -15.95 8.98
CA ALA A 314 7.28 -15.86 10.39
C ALA A 314 6.45 -17.07 10.81
N TYR A 315 5.48 -17.48 9.99
CA TYR A 315 4.66 -18.67 10.24
C TYR A 315 5.51 -19.94 10.24
N ASP A 316 6.33 -20.14 9.20
CA ASP A 316 7.15 -21.34 9.03
C ASP A 316 8.16 -21.53 10.18
N GLY A 317 8.56 -20.44 10.84
CA GLY A 317 9.42 -20.48 12.04
C GLY A 317 8.68 -20.60 13.37
N TYR A 318 7.36 -20.41 13.39
CA TYR A 318 6.51 -20.57 14.58
C TYR A 318 5.93 -22.00 14.68
N SER A 319 5.60 -22.62 13.55
CA SER A 319 5.07 -23.99 13.44
C SER A 319 6.16 -25.06 13.55
#